data_AF-E2NCH6-F1
#
_entry.id   AF-E2NCH6-F1
#
_cell.length_a   1.000
_cell.length_b   1.000
_cell.length_c   1.000
_cell.angle_alpha   90.00
_cell.angle_beta   90.00
_cell.angle_gamma   90.00
#
_symmetry.space_group_name_H-M   'P 1'
#
loop_
_entity.id
_entity.type
_entity.pdbx_description
1 polymer ?
#
loop_
_entity_poly.entity_id
_entity_poly.type
_entity_poly.pdbx_seq_one_letter_code
_entity_poly.pdbx_strand_id
1 'polypeptide(L)'
;MNRCILVTGVFLFLLSAGLFASDIDKYYAKKEYISPRRDTLRYRVLEPERIEKNKKYPLVLFLHGAGERGSDNEAQLVHGANMFLNPVIRDQHPTS
;
A
#
# COMPACT_ATOMS: atom_id res chain seq x y z
N MET A 1 -33.89 27.55 -9.31
CA MET A 1 -33.88 26.10 -9.04
C MET A 1 -32.57 25.41 -9.44
N ASN A 2 -31.85 25.94 -10.43
CA ASN A 2 -30.80 25.24 -11.17
C ASN A 2 -29.42 25.32 -10.48
N ARG A 3 -29.19 26.38 -9.68
CA ARG A 3 -27.95 26.59 -8.91
C ARG A 3 -27.84 25.67 -7.68
N CYS A 4 -28.97 25.36 -7.01
CA CYS A 4 -28.97 24.38 -5.92
C CYS A 4 -28.64 22.98 -6.44
N ILE A 5 -29.25 22.54 -7.55
CA ILE A 5 -28.99 21.20 -8.13
C ILE A 5 -27.50 21.03 -8.50
N LEU A 6 -26.87 22.07 -9.06
CA LEU A 6 -25.44 22.04 -9.40
C LEU A 6 -24.55 21.95 -8.14
N VAL A 7 -24.85 22.74 -7.10
CA VAL A 7 -24.08 22.73 -5.85
C VAL A 7 -24.26 21.40 -5.11
N THR A 8 -25.47 20.86 -5.04
CA THR A 8 -25.75 19.56 -4.43
C THR A 8 -25.08 18.42 -5.22
N GLY A 9 -25.06 18.50 -6.55
CA GLY A 9 -24.39 17.52 -7.41
C GLY A 9 -22.87 17.52 -7.26
N VAL A 10 -22.23 18.70 -7.21
CA VAL A 10 -20.78 18.82 -6.95
C VAL A 10 -20.44 18.32 -5.54
N PHE A 11 -21.28 18.63 -4.54
CA PHE A 11 -21.09 18.15 -3.18
C PHE A 11 -21.20 16.61 -3.08
N LEU A 12 -22.18 16.00 -3.75
CA LEU A 12 -22.32 14.54 -3.83
C LEU A 12 -21.15 13.87 -4.56
N PHE A 13 -20.65 14.49 -5.64
CA PHE A 13 -19.47 14.00 -6.37
C PHE A 13 -18.21 14.01 -5.48
N LEU A 14 -17.96 15.12 -4.78
CA LEU A 14 -16.83 15.25 -3.86
C LEU A 14 -16.93 14.29 -2.66
N LEU A 15 -18.15 14.03 -2.16
CA LEU A 15 -18.38 13.07 -1.06
C LEU A 15 -18.08 11.62 -1.49
N SER A 16 -18.38 11.25 -2.74
CA SER A 16 -18.10 9.91 -3.27
C SER A 16 -16.61 9.63 -3.50
N ALA A 17 -15.81 10.65 -3.84
CA ALA A 17 -14.39 10.50 -4.11
C ALA A 17 -13.56 10.17 -2.85
N GLY A 18 -14.02 10.58 -1.66
CA GLY A 18 -13.33 10.31 -0.39
C GLY A 18 -13.47 8.88 0.14
N LEU A 19 -14.38 8.06 -0.41
CA LEU A 19 -14.66 6.70 0.07
C LEU A 19 -13.67 5.64 -0.43
N PHE A 20 -12.76 5.99 -1.34
CA PHE A 20 -11.81 5.06 -1.97
C PHE A 20 -10.40 5.09 -1.35
N ALA A 21 -10.20 5.77 -0.21
CA ALA A 21 -8.91 5.75 0.47
C ALA A 21 -8.62 4.34 1.01
N SER A 22 -7.59 3.68 0.47
CA SER A 22 -7.16 2.37 0.97
C SER A 22 -6.39 2.52 2.28
N ASP A 23 -6.80 1.81 3.32
CA ASP A 23 -6.12 1.74 4.62
C ASP A 23 -4.83 0.90 4.62
N ILE A 24 -4.31 0.57 3.44
CA ILE A 24 -3.16 -0.33 3.24
C ILE A 24 -1.88 0.17 3.94
N ASP A 25 -1.78 1.48 4.13
CA ASP A 25 -0.71 2.16 4.87
C ASP A 25 -0.62 1.74 6.34
N LYS A 26 -1.72 1.23 6.92
CA LYS A 26 -1.72 0.68 8.28
C LYS A 26 -0.88 -0.60 8.40
N TYR A 27 -0.73 -1.33 7.29
CA TYR A 27 -0.04 -2.62 7.26
C TYR A 27 1.37 -2.51 6.71
N TYR A 28 1.57 -1.66 5.70
CA TYR A 28 2.84 -1.53 4.99
C TYR A 28 3.61 -0.28 5.42
N ALA A 29 4.75 -0.48 6.08
CA ALA A 29 5.65 0.61 6.44
C ALA A 29 6.33 1.20 5.19
N LYS A 30 6.34 2.53 5.09
CA LYS A 30 7.10 3.27 4.06
C LYS A 30 8.58 3.28 4.42
N LYS A 31 9.42 2.89 3.47
CA LYS A 31 10.88 2.89 3.62
C LYS A 31 11.54 3.44 2.37
N GLU A 32 12.77 3.90 2.55
CA GLU A 32 13.64 4.36 1.48
C GLU A 32 15.04 3.78 1.68
N TYR A 33 15.70 3.45 0.57
CA TYR A 33 17.11 3.11 0.53
C TYR A 33 17.81 4.09 -0.42
N ILE A 34 18.82 4.78 0.10
CA ILE A 34 19.64 5.71 -0.68
C ILE A 34 20.93 4.98 -1.04
N SER A 35 21.16 4.82 -2.35
CA SER A 35 22.38 4.20 -2.86
C SER A 35 23.59 5.11 -2.72
N PRO A 36 24.83 4.58 -2.81
CA PRO A 36 26.04 5.40 -2.85
C PRO A 36 26.08 6.43 -3.99
N ARG A 37 25.33 6.19 -5.08
CA ARG A 37 25.20 7.11 -6.22
C ARG A 37 24.12 8.19 -6.00
N ARG A 38 23.48 8.19 -4.83
CA ARG A 38 22.37 9.08 -4.44
C ARG A 38 21.04 8.81 -5.15
N ASP A 39 20.91 7.66 -5.81
CA ASP A 39 19.60 7.16 -6.23
C ASP A 39 18.79 6.68 -5.03
N THR A 40 17.47 6.87 -5.07
CA THR A 40 16.56 6.47 -3.99
C THR A 40 15.63 5.35 -4.46
N LEU A 41 15.71 4.19 -3.82
CA LEU A 41 14.72 3.13 -3.95
C LEU A 41 13.68 3.31 -2.84
N ARG A 42 12.44 3.58 -3.24
CA ARG A 42 11.29 3.65 -2.34
C ARG A 42 10.61 2.29 -2.32
N TYR A 43 10.34 1.77 -1.13
CA TYR A 43 9.76 0.44 -0.96
C TYR A 43 8.85 0.37 0.25
N ARG A 44 8.03 -0.67 0.29
CA ARG A 44 7.04 -0.93 1.33
C ARG A 44 7.35 -2.26 2.00
N VAL A 45 7.30 -2.27 3.32
CA VAL A 45 7.61 -3.45 4.13
C VAL A 45 6.37 -3.89 4.88
N LEU A 46 6.02 -5.17 4.76
CA LEU A 46 4.97 -5.82 5.53
C LEU A 46 5.61 -6.78 6.50
N GLU A 47 5.60 -6.44 7.79
CA GLU A 47 6.15 -7.32 8.80
C GLU A 47 5.14 -8.43 9.18
N PRO A 48 5.62 -9.61 9.63
CA PRO A 48 4.77 -10.57 10.32
C PRO A 48 4.07 -9.92 11.52
N GLU A 49 2.84 -10.33 11.81
CA GLU A 49 2.08 -9.79 12.95
C GLU A 49 2.78 -10.03 14.29
N ARG A 50 3.55 -11.12 14.37
CA ARG A 50 4.34 -11.47 15.53
C ARG A 50 5.72 -11.97 15.11
N ILE A 51 6.75 -11.25 15.55
CA ILE A 51 8.15 -11.63 15.40
C ILE A 51 8.60 -12.33 16.68
N GLU A 52 9.01 -13.59 16.57
CA GLU A 52 9.60 -14.36 17.66
C GLU A 52 11.13 -14.23 17.65
N LYS A 53 11.73 -14.05 18.83
CA LYS A 53 13.19 -13.96 18.95
C LYS A 53 13.85 -15.25 18.45
N ASN A 54 14.92 -15.10 17.67
CA ASN A 54 15.70 -16.20 17.07
C ASN A 54 14.94 -17.06 16.04
N LYS A 55 13.71 -16.70 15.64
CA LYS A 55 13.00 -17.34 14.54
C LYS A 55 13.32 -16.61 13.23
N LYS A 56 13.57 -17.37 12.18
CA LYS A 56 13.75 -16.84 10.82
C LYS A 56 12.43 -16.94 10.08
N TYR A 57 12.09 -15.88 9.37
CA TYR A 57 10.93 -15.83 8.49
C TYR A 57 11.41 -15.73 7.04
N PRO A 58 10.71 -16.36 6.09
CA PRO A 58 10.97 -16.15 4.67
C PRO A 58 10.73 -14.68 4.30
N LEU A 59 11.54 -14.19 3.34
CA LEU A 59 11.36 -12.89 2.72
C LEU A 59 10.63 -13.08 1.38
N VAL A 60 9.54 -12.37 1.17
CA VAL A 60 8.85 -12.32 -0.13
C VAL A 60 9.16 -10.99 -0.81
N LEU A 61 9.89 -11.05 -1.92
CA LEU A 61 10.14 -9.87 -2.74
C LEU A 61 9.08 -9.77 -3.85
N PHE A 62 8.23 -8.76 -3.77
CA PHE A 62 7.24 -8.44 -4.79
C PHE A 62 7.71 -7.27 -5.66
N LEU A 63 7.61 -7.43 -6.98
CA LEU A 63 7.97 -6.40 -7.96
C LEU A 63 6.72 -6.01 -8.74
N HIS A 64 6.38 -4.72 -8.71
CA HIS A 64 5.20 -4.20 -9.41
C HIS A 64 5.43 -4.11 -10.93
N GLY A 65 4.34 -3.90 -11.67
CA GLY A 65 4.37 -3.78 -13.13
C GLY A 65 4.79 -2.38 -13.60
N ALA A 66 4.79 -2.21 -14.92
CA ALA A 66 5.14 -0.92 -15.53
C ALA A 66 4.11 0.18 -15.24
N GLY A 67 2.84 -0.18 -14.95
CA GLY A 67 1.75 0.75 -14.66
C GLY A 67 1.91 1.47 -13.32
N GLU A 68 2.67 0.89 -12.40
CA GLU A 68 2.86 1.41 -11.04
C GLU A 68 4.22 2.11 -10.87
N ARG A 69 4.94 2.39 -11.97
CA ARG A 69 6.22 3.11 -11.91
C ARG A 69 6.01 4.52 -11.41
N GLY A 70 6.85 4.94 -10.46
CA GLY A 70 6.81 6.29 -9.94
C GLY A 70 7.72 6.48 -8.75
N SER A 71 7.53 7.61 -8.08
CA SER A 71 8.30 8.03 -6.91
C SER A 71 7.41 8.39 -5.71
N ASP A 72 6.11 8.11 -5.77
CA ASP A 72 5.14 8.42 -4.72
C ASP A 72 5.21 7.47 -3.52
N ASN A 73 5.81 6.28 -3.71
CA ASN A 73 5.84 5.20 -2.72
C ASN A 73 4.44 4.61 -2.41
N GLU A 74 3.48 4.79 -3.30
CA GLU A 74 2.10 4.30 -3.16
C GLU A 74 1.69 3.39 -4.32
N ALA A 75 1.99 3.78 -5.56
CA ALA A 75 1.47 3.13 -6.75
C ALA A 75 1.81 1.62 -6.79
N GLN A 76 2.95 1.21 -6.25
CA GLN A 76 3.37 -0.19 -6.19
C GLN A 76 2.44 -1.11 -5.40
N LEU A 77 1.54 -0.55 -4.57
CA LEU A 77 0.58 -1.32 -3.77
C LEU A 77 -0.79 -1.45 -4.43
N VAL A 78 -1.04 -0.75 -5.55
CA VAL A 78 -2.36 -0.71 -6.20
C VAL A 78 -2.81 -2.09 -6.66
N HIS A 79 -1.89 -2.88 -7.23
CA HIS A 79 -2.18 -4.21 -7.75
C HIS A 79 -1.42 -5.29 -6.97
N GLY A 80 -2.12 -6.35 -6.55
CA GLY A 80 -1.53 -7.54 -5.94
C GLY A 80 -1.19 -7.43 -4.44
N ALA A 81 -0.83 -6.25 -3.92
CA ALA A 81 -0.37 -6.11 -2.54
C ALA A 81 -1.39 -6.57 -1.47
N ASN A 82 -2.69 -6.43 -1.75
CA ASN A 82 -3.76 -6.90 -0.86
C ASN A 82 -3.78 -8.43 -0.68
N MET A 83 -3.21 -9.21 -1.61
CA MET A 83 -3.16 -10.67 -1.49
C MET A 83 -2.31 -11.11 -0.29
N PHE A 84 -1.27 -10.34 0.05
CA PHE A 84 -0.40 -10.61 1.20
C PHE A 84 -1.02 -10.20 2.55
N LEU A 85 -2.15 -9.49 2.53
CA LEU A 85 -2.92 -9.13 3.73
C LEU A 85 -3.96 -10.18 4.11
N ASN A 86 -4.05 -11.29 3.38
CA ASN A 86 -4.95 -12.38 3.73
C ASN A 86 -4.57 -12.97 5.11
N PRO A 87 -5.46 -12.91 6.12
CA PRO A 87 -5.14 -13.31 7.48
C PRO A 87 -4.78 -14.79 7.61
N VAL A 88 -5.38 -15.67 6.80
CA VAL A 88 -5.08 -17.10 6.80
C VAL A 88 -3.64 -17.35 6.32
N ILE A 89 -3.21 -16.64 5.27
CA ILE A 89 -1.84 -16.75 4.75
C ILE A 89 -0.85 -16.18 5.79
N ARG A 90 -1.17 -15.04 6.40
CA ARG A 90 -0.29 -14.39 7.39
C ARG A 90 -0.07 -15.23 8.66
N ASP A 91 -1.08 -15.97 9.08
CA ASP A 91 -1.00 -16.87 10.24
C ASP A 91 -0.23 -18.16 9.92
N GLN A 92 -0.57 -18.82 8.80
CA GLN A 92 0.02 -20.12 8.44
C GLN A 92 1.43 -20.00 7.84
N HIS A 93 1.70 -18.88 7.16
CA HIS A 93 2.95 -18.61 6.44
C HIS A 93 3.43 -17.18 6.74
N PRO A 94 3.84 -16.88 7.98
CA PRO A 94 4.33 -15.55 8.32
C PRO A 94 5.58 -15.24 7.51
N THR A 95 5.52 -14.18 6.71
CA THR A 95 6.61 -13.71 5.84
C THR A 95 6.92 -12.26 6.15
N SER A 96 8.17 -11.87 5.91
CA SER A 96 8.57 -10.45 5.81
C SER A 96 8.62 -10.01 4.36
#